data_AF-A0A942GSR1-F1
#
_entry.id   AF-A0A942GSR1-F1
#
_cell.length_a   1.000
_cell.length_b   1.000
_cell.length_c   1.000
_cell.angle_alpha   90.00
_cell.angle_beta   90.00
_cell.angle_gamma   90.00
#
_symmetry.space_group_name_H-M   'P 1'
#
loop_
_entity.id
_entity.type
_entity.pdbx_description
1 polymer ?
#
loop_
_entity_poly.entity_id
_entity_poly.type
_entity_poly.pdbx_seq_one_letter_code
_entity_poly.pdbx_strand_id
1 'polypeptide(L)'
;MLTTSPRGTQDILPGQSYKFQYVEDTFRDLCRRFGYQEIRTPVFEHTELFQRGVGEATDIVQKEMYTFSDRSNRSLTLKAEGT
;
A
#
# COMPACT_ATOMS: atom_id res chain seq x y z
N MET A 1 -18.71 15.46 -14.45
CA MET A 1 -17.80 14.45 -15.01
C MET A 1 -16.63 14.35 -14.02
N LEU A 2 -16.38 13.19 -13.41
CA LEU A 2 -15.22 12.96 -12.53
C LEU A 2 -13.98 12.84 -13.43
N THR A 3 -13.40 13.97 -13.85
CA THR A 3 -12.27 14.02 -14.79
C THR A 3 -10.94 14.35 -14.13
N THR A 4 -10.92 14.50 -12.80
CA THR A 4 -9.74 14.84 -12.02
C THR A 4 -9.43 13.73 -11.02
N SER A 5 -8.15 13.52 -10.72
CA SER A 5 -7.73 12.54 -9.72
C SER A 5 -8.39 12.81 -8.35
N PRO A 6 -8.72 11.75 -7.58
CA PRO A 6 -9.15 11.91 -6.20
C PRO A 6 -8.14 12.71 -5.39
N ARG A 7 -8.62 13.59 -4.51
CA ARG A 7 -7.75 14.36 -3.61
C ARG A 7 -6.88 13.41 -2.78
N GLY A 8 -5.58 13.70 -2.71
CA GLY A 8 -4.61 12.84 -2.02
C GLY A 8 -3.97 11.78 -2.92
N THR A 9 -4.35 11.70 -4.19
CA THR A 9 -3.72 10.82 -5.20
C THR A 9 -3.08 11.63 -6.32
N GLN A 10 -2.05 11.07 -6.95
CA GLN A 10 -1.25 11.71 -7.98
C GLN A 10 -0.91 10.73 -9.10
N ASP A 11 -1.00 11.20 -10.34
CA ASP A 11 -0.43 10.50 -11.49
C ASP A 11 1.09 10.75 -11.57
N ILE A 12 1.88 9.68 -11.68
CA ILE A 12 3.32 9.77 -11.92
C ILE A 12 3.55 9.78 -13.44
N LEU A 13 3.73 10.98 -13.99
CA LEU A 13 3.87 11.18 -15.43
C LEU A 13 5.26 10.76 -15.96
N PRO A 14 5.43 10.56 -17.29
CA PRO A 14 6.70 10.14 -17.89
C PRO A 14 7.91 10.99 -17.46
N GLY A 15 7.74 12.31 -17.38
CA GLY A 15 8.78 13.24 -16.95
C GLY A 15 9.17 13.17 -15.46
N GLN A 16 8.51 12.35 -14.64
CA GLN A 16 8.85 12.12 -13.23
C GLN A 16 9.14 10.65 -12.92
N SER A 17 8.55 9.72 -13.69
CA SER A 17 8.64 8.27 -13.46
C SER A 17 10.08 7.75 -13.32
N TYR A 18 11.03 8.30 -14.09
CA TYR A 18 12.44 7.91 -14.05
C TYR A 18 13.10 8.13 -12.67
N LYS A 19 12.62 9.11 -11.88
CA LYS A 19 13.16 9.37 -10.54
C LYS A 19 12.77 8.27 -9.56
N PHE A 20 11.54 7.78 -9.65
CA PHE A 20 11.06 6.66 -8.84
C PHE A 20 11.82 5.39 -9.20
N GLN A 21 11.92 5.09 -10.49
CA GLN A 21 12.69 3.95 -11.00
C GLN A 21 14.14 3.95 -10.51
N TYR A 22 14.81 5.11 -10.55
CA TYR A 22 16.17 5.24 -10.05
C TYR A 22 16.31 4.86 -8.55
N VAL A 23 15.40 5.34 -7.71
CA VAL A 23 15.41 5.04 -6.27
C VAL A 23 15.11 3.56 -6.02
N GLU A 24 14.09 3.02 -6.71
CA GLU A 24 13.70 1.61 -6.62
C GLU A 24 14.81 0.67 -7.06
N ASP A 25 15.50 0.98 -8.16
CA ASP A 25 16.59 0.18 -8.71
C ASP A 25 17.80 0.18 -7.76
N THR A 26 18.12 1.34 -7.18
CA THR A 26 19.18 1.47 -6.18
C THR A 26 18.88 0.62 -4.94
N PHE A 27 17.64 0.68 -4.44
CA PHE A 27 17.20 -0.12 -3.30
C PHE A 27 17.24 -1.63 -3.62
N ARG A 28 16.74 -2.03 -4.80
CA ARG A 28 16.71 -3.42 -5.24
C ARG A 28 18.12 -4.00 -5.39
N ASP A 29 19.06 -3.23 -5.95
CA ASP A 29 20.46 -3.67 -6.05
C ASP A 29 21.08 -3.89 -4.68
N LEU A 30 20.85 -2.96 -3.74
CA LEU A 30 21.34 -3.10 -2.37
C LEU A 30 20.77 -4.36 -1.70
N CYS A 31 19.46 -4.57 -1.71
CA CYS A 31 18.82 -5.76 -1.15
C CYS A 31 19.41 -7.06 -1.75
N ARG A 32 19.59 -7.10 -3.07
CA ARG A 32 20.17 -8.25 -3.78
C ARG A 32 21.60 -8.55 -3.32
N ARG A 33 22.43 -7.52 -3.10
CA ARG A 33 23.81 -7.68 -2.61
C ARG A 33 23.89 -8.29 -1.21
N PHE A 34 22.84 -8.14 -0.41
CA PHE A 34 22.72 -8.73 0.92
C PHE A 34 21.88 -10.03 0.93
N GLY A 35 21.53 -10.57 -0.24
CA GLY A 35 20.82 -11.85 -0.35
C GLY A 35 19.32 -11.80 -0.05
N TYR A 36 18.73 -10.60 0.09
CA TYR A 36 17.28 -10.45 0.23
C TYR A 36 16.58 -10.76 -1.09
N GLN A 37 15.38 -11.35 -1.00
CA GLN A 37 14.54 -11.66 -2.15
C GLN A 37 13.25 -10.84 -2.09
N GLU A 38 12.80 -10.39 -3.26
CA GLU A 38 11.56 -9.62 -3.38
C GLU A 38 10.35 -10.54 -3.17
N ILE A 39 9.43 -10.12 -2.31
CA ILE A 39 8.09 -10.69 -2.17
C ILE A 39 7.06 -9.62 -2.56
N ARG A 40 6.01 -10.02 -3.26
CA ARG A 40 4.87 -9.16 -3.59
C ARG A 40 3.61 -9.72 -2.97
N THR A 41 2.92 -8.90 -2.20
CA THR A 41 1.69 -9.27 -1.52
C THR A 41 0.51 -8.47 -2.11
N PRO A 42 -0.74 -8.92 -1.94
CA PRO A 42 -1.93 -8.21 -2.44
C PRO A 42 -2.03 -6.77 -1.92
N VAL A 43 -2.73 -5.85 -2.59
CA VAL A 43 -2.87 -4.46 -2.12
C VAL A 43 -3.91 -4.28 -1.00
N PHE A 44 -4.70 -5.31 -0.72
CA PHE A 44 -5.69 -5.36 0.35
C PHE A 44 -5.58 -6.69 1.08
N GLU A 45 -6.01 -6.73 2.34
CA GLU A 45 -6.11 -7.95 3.16
C GLU A 45 -7.42 -7.95 3.94
N HIS A 46 -7.69 -9.03 4.66
CA HIS A 46 -8.76 -9.06 5.66
C HIS A 46 -8.56 -7.98 6.71
N THR A 47 -9.60 -7.22 7.04
CA THR A 47 -9.54 -6.11 8.01
C THR A 47 -9.00 -6.56 9.39
N GLU A 48 -9.32 -7.79 9.80
CA GLU A 48 -8.85 -8.36 11.08
C GLU A 48 -7.32 -8.45 11.20
N LEU A 49 -6.61 -8.54 10.06
CA LEU A 49 -5.15 -8.60 10.03
C LEU A 49 -4.56 -7.30 10.62
N PHE A 50 -5.08 -6.15 10.19
CA PHE A 50 -4.59 -4.84 10.62
C PHE A 50 -5.01 -4.50 12.05
N GLN A 51 -6.23 -4.89 12.43
CA GLN A 51 -6.73 -4.69 13.80
C GLN A 51 -5.86 -5.42 14.83
N ARG A 52 -5.41 -6.64 14.50
CA ARG A 52 -4.52 -7.44 15.36
C ARG A 52 -3.06 -6.98 15.30
N GLY A 53 -2.56 -6.63 14.11
CA GLY A 53 -1.14 -6.30 13.90
C GLY A 53 -0.74 -4.93 14.42
N VAL A 54 -1.53 -3.89 14.09
CA VAL A 54 -1.21 -2.49 14.41
C VAL A 54 -1.75 -2.10 15.79
N GLY A 55 -2.82 -2.76 16.23
CA GLY A 55 -3.50 -2.49 17.50
C GLY A 55 -4.73 -1.59 17.34
N GLU A 56 -5.84 -2.02 17.95
CA GLU A 56 -7.18 -1.42 17.82
C GLU A 56 -7.27 0.05 18.24
N ALA A 57 -6.36 0.51 19.11
CA ALA A 57 -6.35 1.86 19.65
C ALA A 57 -5.52 2.87 18.83
N THR A 58 -4.91 2.44 17.72
CA THR A 58 -4.12 3.33 16.87
C THR A 58 -5.02 4.19 15.97
N ASP A 59 -4.60 5.42 15.70
CA ASP A 59 -5.34 6.31 14.78
C ASP A 59 -5.47 5.70 13.37
N ILE A 60 -4.49 4.88 12.95
CA ILE A 60 -4.53 4.11 11.71
C ILE A 60 -5.80 3.25 11.66
N VAL A 61 -5.99 2.39 12.65
CA VAL A 61 -7.15 1.48 12.73
C VAL A 61 -8.46 2.25 12.94
N GLN A 62 -8.42 3.37 13.65
CA GLN A 62 -9.65 4.10 13.97
C GLN A 62 -10.17 5.00 12.85
N LYS A 63 -9.29 5.61 12.05
CA LYS A 63 -9.68 6.73 11.17
C LYS A 63 -9.07 6.71 9.76
N GLU A 64 -8.02 5.93 9.53
CA GLU A 64 -7.24 6.03 8.28
C GLU A 64 -7.41 4.81 7.36
N MET A 65 -7.96 3.70 7.86
CA MET A 65 -8.20 2.50 7.06
C MET A 65 -9.32 2.69 6.02
N TYR A 66 -8.98 2.45 4.76
CA TYR A 66 -9.96 2.30 3.68
C TYR A 66 -10.52 0.89 3.65
N THR A 67 -11.61 0.68 4.40
CA THR A 67 -12.30 -0.61 4.54
C THR A 67 -13.53 -0.69 3.65
N PHE A 68 -13.72 -1.81 2.98
CA PHE A 68 -14.85 -2.08 2.10
C PHE A 68 -15.32 -3.54 2.23
N SER A 69 -16.58 -3.77 1.88
CA SER A 69 -17.14 -5.13 1.78
C SER A 69 -16.94 -5.67 0.37
N ASP A 70 -16.46 -6.90 0.26
CA ASP A 70 -16.40 -7.59 -1.02
C ASP A 70 -17.78 -8.13 -1.43
N ARG A 71 -17.86 -8.80 -2.59
CA ARG A 71 -19.12 -9.38 -3.09
C ARG A 71 -19.71 -10.48 -2.21
N SER A 72 -18.90 -11.08 -1.33
CA SER A 72 -19.31 -12.11 -0.38
C SER A 72 -19.47 -11.54 1.04
N ASN A 73 -19.56 -10.21 1.17
CA ASN A 73 -19.72 -9.49 2.43
C ASN A 73 -18.58 -9.73 3.44
N ARG A 74 -17.37 -10.01 2.94
CA ARG A 74 -16.14 -10.06 3.75
C ARG A 74 -15.58 -8.66 3.91
N SER A 75 -15.11 -8.33 5.10
CA SER A 75 -14.45 -7.05 5.38
C SER A 75 -12.99 -7.09 4.90
N LEU A 76 -12.68 -6.24 3.93
CA LEU A 76 -11.35 -6.07 3.36
C LEU A 76 -10.88 -4.63 3.55
N THR A 77 -9.57 -4.44 3.67
CA THR A 77 -8.96 -3.13 3.89
C THR A 77 -7.76 -2.96 2.97
N LEU A 78 -7.66 -1.80 2.29
CA LEU A 78 -6.44 -1.42 1.58
C LEU A 78 -5.28 -1.31 2.58
N LYS A 79 -4.13 -1.89 2.25
CA LYS A 79 -2.94 -1.89 3.13
C LYS A 79 -2.55 -0.47 3.53
N ALA A 80 -2.56 -0.19 4.84
CA ALA A 80 -1.97 1.01 5.41
C ALA A 80 -0.44 0.87 5.60
N GLU A 81 0.03 -0.37 5.74
CA GLU A 81 1.45 -0.73 5.87
C GLU A 81 1.72 -2.13 5.29
N GLY A 82 3.00 -2.53 5.23
CA GLY A 82 3.45 -3.80 4.62
C GLY A 82 4.35 -4.67 5.51
N THR A 83 4.37 -4.42 6.82
CA THR A 83 5.19 -5.14 7.83
C THR A 83 4.73 -6.57 8.05
#